data_AF-A0A371L319-F1
#
_entry.id   AF-A0A371L319-F1
#
_cell.length_a   1.000
_cell.length_b   1.000
_cell.length_c   1.000
_cell.angle_alpha   90.00
_cell.angle_beta   90.00
_cell.angle_gamma   90.00
#
_symmetry.space_group_name_H-M   'P 1'
#
loop_
_entity.id
_entity.type
_entity.pdbx_description
1 polymer ?
#
loop_
_entity_poly.entity_id
_entity_poly.type
_entity_poly.pdbx_seq_one_letter_code
_entity_poly.pdbx_strand_id
1 'polypeptide(L)'
;MVRRATATLVVVALAVLAGCLGGGGAGTATTVESTATETAATTSQSGSPATAAAAGDVTVEVVEVVDGDTIKVVMPDGARETVRLLGVDTPEVHAENTPDEFEGVPETAAGRTCLRAAGEDASAYAKSRLADRTVELRYDGKAGERGYYGRLLAYVVVDGAEFNYDLITEGHARLYESSFEERERYERAERDARERGVGLWACATEGAAAGGADATTDDGLSLSIVADAPGNDNDNLNEEYVTLRNDGDAAIDLSGWTVSDAAGATYTFAGGTELDPGASLTLHTGSGTDTDEDVYWGRGGAVWNNGGDTVTVRDATGDEVLAYTYE
;
A
#
# COMPACT_ATOMS: atom_id res chain seq x y z
N MET A 1 52.70 10.83 -23.74
CA MET A 1 52.67 10.52 -22.29
C MET A 1 51.52 9.56 -22.06
N VAL A 2 51.83 8.30 -21.78
CA VAL A 2 50.87 7.19 -21.66
C VAL A 2 50.58 6.99 -20.18
N ARG A 3 49.31 7.07 -19.76
CA ARG A 3 48.85 6.55 -18.46
C ARG A 3 47.89 5.41 -18.73
N ARG A 4 48.31 4.21 -18.31
CA ARG A 4 47.55 2.96 -18.31
C ARG A 4 46.60 2.98 -17.12
N ALA A 5 45.31 2.70 -17.35
CA ALA A 5 44.36 2.37 -16.30
C ALA A 5 44.33 0.84 -16.13
N THR A 6 44.56 0.39 -14.91
CA THR A 6 44.60 -1.02 -14.52
C THR A 6 43.16 -1.45 -14.19
N ALA A 7 42.61 -2.41 -14.93
CA ALA A 7 41.35 -3.06 -14.59
C ALA A 7 41.63 -4.22 -13.62
N THR A 8 41.03 -4.18 -12.43
CA THR A 8 41.09 -5.29 -11.46
C THR A 8 39.85 -6.16 -11.66
N LEU A 9 40.07 -7.33 -12.27
CA LEU A 9 39.11 -8.41 -12.42
C LEU A 9 39.12 -9.24 -11.13
N VAL A 10 38.00 -9.30 -10.39
CA VAL A 10 37.84 -10.22 -9.25
C VAL A 10 37.11 -11.47 -9.74
N VAL A 11 37.86 -12.57 -9.82
CA VAL A 11 37.35 -13.92 -10.08
C VAL A 11 37.14 -14.59 -8.74
N VAL A 12 35.90 -14.94 -8.39
CA VAL A 12 35.59 -15.77 -7.23
C VAL A 12 35.59 -17.23 -7.67
N ALA A 13 36.56 -17.99 -7.16
CA ALA A 13 36.71 -19.42 -7.40
C ALA A 13 35.82 -20.22 -6.42
N LEU A 14 34.91 -21.03 -6.96
CA LEU A 14 34.19 -22.07 -6.21
C LEU A 14 35.15 -23.23 -5.90
N ALA A 15 35.32 -23.54 -4.62
CA ALA A 15 35.96 -24.77 -4.15
C ALA A 15 34.88 -25.82 -3.81
N VAL A 16 34.76 -26.85 -4.65
CA VAL A 16 34.00 -28.07 -4.34
C VAL A 16 35.01 -29.13 -3.91
N LEU A 17 34.98 -29.50 -2.63
CA LEU A 17 35.75 -30.61 -2.08
C LEU A 17 34.93 -31.91 -2.24
N ALA A 18 35.33 -32.73 -3.20
CA ALA A 18 34.92 -34.13 -3.31
C ALA A 18 36.10 -35.02 -2.92
N GLY A 19 35.85 -36.00 -2.05
CA GLY A 19 36.78 -37.11 -1.84
C GLY A 19 36.61 -37.85 -0.53
N CYS A 20 36.00 -39.04 -0.59
CA CYS A 20 36.52 -40.21 0.11
C CYS A 20 36.24 -41.48 -0.72
N LEU A 21 37.31 -42.26 -0.90
CA LEU A 21 37.39 -43.50 -1.67
C LEU A 21 36.98 -44.73 -0.84
N GLY A 22 36.50 -45.74 -1.55
CA GLY A 22 36.52 -47.16 -1.20
C GLY A 22 35.53 -47.87 -2.12
N GLY A 23 35.85 -48.85 -2.97
CA GLY A 23 36.94 -49.80 -3.07
C GLY A 23 36.29 -51.03 -3.70
N GLY A 24 36.63 -51.34 -4.96
CA GLY A 24 35.88 -52.29 -5.79
C GLY A 24 36.11 -53.76 -5.47
N GLY A 25 35.11 -54.58 -5.81
CA GLY A 25 35.19 -56.04 -5.87
C GLY A 25 34.06 -56.57 -6.75
N ALA A 26 34.43 -57.18 -7.88
CA ALA A 26 33.55 -57.71 -8.91
C ALA A 26 32.83 -59.00 -8.49
N GLY A 27 31.62 -59.21 -9.00
CA GLY A 27 30.87 -60.46 -8.83
C GLY A 27 29.54 -60.50 -9.59
N THR A 28 29.62 -60.87 -10.87
CA THR A 28 28.65 -61.65 -11.67
C THR A 28 27.15 -61.65 -11.34
N ALA A 29 26.37 -61.29 -12.37
CA ALA A 29 24.94 -61.50 -12.50
C ALA A 29 24.51 -62.97 -12.30
N THR A 30 23.35 -63.20 -11.68
CA THR A 30 22.44 -64.32 -11.99
C THR A 30 21.03 -63.95 -11.55
N THR A 31 20.12 -63.97 -12.53
CA THR A 31 18.67 -63.91 -12.41
C THR A 31 18.14 -65.16 -11.71
N VAL A 32 17.20 -64.99 -10.78
CA VAL A 32 16.26 -66.06 -10.42
C VAL A 32 14.87 -65.47 -10.22
N GLU A 33 13.93 -65.94 -11.02
CA GLU A 33 12.49 -65.82 -10.82
C GLU A 33 12.07 -66.40 -9.46
N SER A 34 11.04 -65.82 -8.84
CA SER A 34 10.04 -66.63 -8.15
C SER A 34 8.68 -65.93 -8.09
N THR A 35 7.72 -66.62 -8.68
CA THR A 35 6.29 -66.42 -8.80
C THR A 35 5.55 -66.70 -7.49
N ALA A 36 4.47 -65.94 -7.20
CA ALA A 36 3.14 -66.46 -6.86
C ALA A 36 2.16 -65.34 -6.41
N THR A 37 1.13 -65.14 -7.25
CA THR A 37 -0.33 -65.10 -7.01
C THR A 37 -0.79 -65.49 -5.57
N GLU A 38 -1.87 -65.04 -4.94
CA GLU A 38 -3.25 -64.66 -5.30
C GLU A 38 -3.90 -64.21 -3.95
N THR A 39 -4.76 -63.20 -3.83
CA THR A 39 -6.23 -63.35 -3.85
C THR A 39 -6.84 -62.14 -3.15
N ALA A 40 -7.95 -61.65 -3.72
CA ALA A 40 -8.77 -60.56 -3.24
C ALA A 40 -9.41 -60.81 -1.85
N ALA A 41 -9.50 -59.74 -1.06
CA ALA A 41 -10.49 -59.62 0.02
C ALA A 41 -11.11 -58.21 -0.05
N THR A 42 -12.31 -58.19 -0.61
CA THR A 42 -13.27 -57.08 -0.52
C THR A 42 -13.51 -56.73 0.94
N THR A 43 -13.20 -55.48 1.32
CA THR A 43 -13.77 -54.88 2.52
C THR A 43 -14.39 -53.55 2.12
N SER A 44 -15.70 -53.55 1.93
CA SER A 44 -16.50 -52.34 1.83
C SER A 44 -16.46 -51.63 3.19
N GLN A 45 -15.66 -50.56 3.30
CA GLN A 45 -15.86 -49.56 4.33
C GLN A 45 -16.47 -48.33 3.68
N SER A 46 -17.78 -48.23 3.87
CA SER A 46 -18.56 -47.02 3.80
C SER A 46 -18.08 -46.06 4.90
N GLY A 47 -17.01 -45.34 4.64
CA GLY A 47 -16.71 -44.06 5.27
C GLY A 47 -17.16 -42.99 4.28
N SER A 48 -18.33 -42.40 4.54
CA SER A 48 -18.74 -41.16 3.87
C SER A 48 -17.58 -40.16 3.98
N PRO A 49 -17.11 -39.53 2.89
CA PRO A 49 -16.24 -38.38 3.04
C PRO A 49 -17.04 -37.38 3.86
N ALA A 50 -16.59 -37.10 5.09
CA ALA A 50 -17.00 -35.90 5.77
C ALA A 50 -16.76 -34.79 4.76
N THR A 51 -17.86 -34.26 4.25
CA THR A 51 -17.92 -33.14 3.32
C THR A 51 -16.91 -32.13 3.83
N ALA A 52 -15.87 -31.85 3.03
CA ALA A 52 -15.08 -30.65 3.21
C ALA A 52 -16.11 -29.52 3.27
N ALA A 53 -16.32 -28.98 4.47
CA ALA A 53 -17.15 -27.82 4.65
C ALA A 53 -16.57 -26.81 3.66
N ALA A 54 -17.38 -26.41 2.68
CA ALA A 54 -17.06 -25.26 1.86
C ALA A 54 -16.64 -24.16 2.83
N ALA A 55 -15.41 -23.66 2.69
CA ALA A 55 -14.83 -22.68 3.58
C ALA A 55 -15.65 -21.40 3.43
N GLY A 56 -16.69 -21.29 4.25
CA GLY A 56 -17.44 -20.07 4.45
C GLY A 56 -16.61 -19.11 5.26
N ASP A 57 -17.02 -17.85 5.24
CA ASP A 57 -16.35 -16.81 5.98
C ASP A 57 -16.37 -17.12 7.49
N VAL A 58 -15.28 -16.81 8.18
CA VAL A 58 -15.11 -17.14 9.60
C VAL A 58 -14.95 -15.86 10.40
N THR A 59 -15.85 -15.65 11.37
CA THR A 59 -15.73 -14.56 12.33
C THR A 59 -14.66 -14.88 13.38
N VAL A 60 -13.74 -13.95 13.60
CA VAL A 60 -12.58 -14.09 14.51
C VAL A 60 -12.37 -12.83 15.35
N GLU A 61 -11.69 -12.97 16.49
CA GLU A 61 -11.24 -11.83 17.31
C GLU A 61 -9.80 -11.46 16.95
N VAL A 62 -9.54 -10.20 16.62
CA VAL A 62 -8.19 -9.69 16.41
C VAL A 62 -7.55 -9.40 17.77
N VAL A 63 -6.46 -10.10 18.07
CA VAL A 63 -5.75 -9.96 19.35
C VAL A 63 -4.41 -9.23 19.22
N GLU A 64 -3.90 -9.08 18.00
CA GLU A 64 -2.68 -8.32 17.72
C GLU A 64 -2.67 -7.88 16.26
N VAL A 65 -2.34 -6.61 16.02
CA VAL A 65 -1.94 -6.13 14.69
C VAL A 65 -0.42 -6.04 14.70
N VAL A 66 0.22 -6.92 13.93
CA VAL A 66 1.69 -7.04 13.90
C VAL A 66 2.27 -5.88 13.10
N ASP A 67 1.76 -5.69 11.89
CA ASP A 67 2.08 -4.63 10.94
C ASP A 67 0.85 -4.37 10.04
N GLY A 68 1.03 -3.64 8.94
CA GLY A 68 -0.06 -3.23 8.06
C GLY A 68 -0.76 -4.38 7.31
N ASP A 69 -0.10 -5.53 7.11
CA ASP A 69 -0.65 -6.66 6.36
C ASP A 69 -0.68 -7.99 7.14
N THR A 70 -0.30 -7.97 8.43
CA THR A 70 -0.26 -9.16 9.27
C THR A 70 -0.97 -8.93 10.61
N ILE A 71 -1.93 -9.81 10.91
CA ILE A 71 -2.66 -9.81 12.18
C ILE A 71 -2.58 -11.19 12.86
N LYS A 72 -2.78 -11.21 14.18
CA LYS A 72 -3.03 -12.44 14.93
C LYS A 72 -4.46 -12.45 15.45
N VAL A 73 -5.08 -13.60 15.35
CA VAL A 73 -6.49 -13.78 15.67
C VAL A 73 -6.71 -14.98 16.58
N VAL A 74 -7.86 -14.97 17.25
CA VAL A 74 -8.42 -16.15 17.93
C VAL A 74 -9.60 -16.68 17.12
N MET A 75 -9.49 -17.94 16.70
CA MET A 75 -10.50 -18.67 15.95
C MET A 75 -11.67 -19.09 16.86
N PRO A 76 -12.86 -19.44 16.31
CA PRO A 76 -14.00 -19.88 17.11
C PRO A 76 -13.76 -21.10 18.01
N ASP A 77 -12.81 -21.96 17.65
CA ASP A 77 -12.39 -23.11 18.45
C ASP A 77 -11.34 -22.78 19.53
N GLY A 78 -10.94 -21.51 19.63
CA GLY A 78 -9.94 -20.99 20.55
C GLY A 78 -8.50 -21.08 20.05
N ALA A 79 -8.25 -21.59 18.84
CA ALA A 79 -6.92 -21.62 18.26
C ALA A 79 -6.41 -20.19 17.99
N ARG A 80 -5.11 -19.98 18.17
CA ARG A 80 -4.42 -18.73 17.81
C ARG A 80 -3.76 -18.90 16.46
N GLU A 81 -4.06 -18.01 15.53
CA GLU A 81 -3.55 -18.06 14.16
C GLU A 81 -2.94 -16.72 13.77
N THR A 82 -1.93 -16.79 12.89
CA THR A 82 -1.40 -15.60 12.20
C THR A 82 -2.01 -15.55 10.81
N VAL A 83 -2.61 -14.42 10.47
CA VAL A 83 -3.22 -14.16 9.16
C VAL A 83 -2.31 -13.20 8.40
N ARG A 84 -1.93 -13.57 7.18
CA ARG A 84 -1.34 -12.67 6.19
C ARG A 84 -2.48 -12.21 5.27
N LEU A 85 -2.67 -10.90 5.20
CA LEU A 85 -3.69 -10.31 4.36
C LEU A 85 -3.38 -10.64 2.90
N LEU A 86 -4.33 -11.29 2.25
CA LEU A 86 -4.20 -11.74 0.88
C LEU A 86 -4.16 -10.55 -0.10
N GLY A 87 -3.30 -10.64 -1.11
CA GLY A 87 -3.25 -9.70 -2.22
C GLY A 87 -2.47 -8.40 -1.95
N VAL A 88 -2.07 -8.14 -0.71
CA VAL A 88 -1.37 -6.89 -0.32
C VAL A 88 -0.03 -7.15 0.36
N ASP A 89 0.86 -6.19 0.22
CA ASP A 89 2.17 -6.14 0.89
C ASP A 89 2.49 -4.69 1.30
N THR A 90 2.68 -4.48 2.59
CA THR A 90 2.98 -3.15 3.17
C THR A 90 4.48 -2.99 3.34
N PRO A 91 5.01 -1.74 3.32
CA PRO A 91 6.41 -1.51 3.66
C PRO A 91 6.77 -2.03 5.06
N GLU A 92 7.94 -2.65 5.16
CA GLU A 92 8.41 -3.31 6.37
C GLU A 92 8.76 -2.30 7.47
N VAL A 93 8.20 -2.53 8.67
CA VAL A 93 8.49 -1.72 9.88
C VAL A 93 9.52 -2.37 10.80
N HIS A 94 9.74 -3.68 10.67
CA HIS A 94 10.66 -4.45 11.51
C HIS A 94 11.92 -4.93 10.78
N ALA A 95 12.01 -4.66 9.49
CA ALA A 95 13.17 -4.94 8.63
C ALA A 95 13.54 -3.70 7.80
N GLU A 96 14.65 -3.79 7.07
CA GLU A 96 14.98 -2.81 6.03
C GLU A 96 14.13 -3.07 4.79
N ASN A 97 13.56 -2.01 4.22
CA ASN A 97 12.83 -2.07 2.96
C ASN A 97 13.80 -2.18 1.78
N THR A 98 13.39 -2.92 0.74
CA THR A 98 14.02 -2.92 -0.58
C THR A 98 13.21 -1.99 -1.50
N PRO A 99 13.70 -0.79 -1.87
CA PRO A 99 12.89 0.15 -2.66
C PRO A 99 12.39 -0.38 -4.01
N ASP A 100 13.16 -1.21 -4.71
CA ASP A 100 12.84 -1.79 -6.01
C ASP A 100 11.59 -2.69 -6.00
N GLU A 101 11.19 -3.14 -4.83
CA GLU A 101 9.92 -3.83 -4.58
C GLU A 101 8.70 -2.90 -4.77
N PHE A 102 8.87 -1.59 -4.61
CA PHE A 102 7.81 -0.60 -4.70
C PHE A 102 8.00 0.24 -5.96
N GLU A 103 7.10 0.12 -6.93
CA GLU A 103 7.32 0.69 -8.26
C GLU A 103 7.57 2.21 -8.22
N GLY A 104 8.69 2.61 -8.81
CA GLY A 104 9.13 4.01 -8.91
C GLY A 104 9.93 4.51 -7.71
N VAL A 105 9.96 3.80 -6.58
CA VAL A 105 10.73 4.25 -5.41
C VAL A 105 12.24 4.14 -5.68
N PRO A 106 13.02 5.23 -5.50
CA PRO A 106 14.43 5.23 -5.84
C PRO A 106 15.25 4.40 -4.85
N GLU A 107 16.22 3.65 -5.37
CA GLU A 107 17.20 2.83 -4.62
C GLU A 107 18.20 3.66 -3.80
N THR A 108 17.69 4.42 -2.86
CA THR A 108 18.41 5.43 -2.09
C THR A 108 18.05 5.36 -0.61
N ALA A 109 18.85 6.00 0.24
CA ALA A 109 18.53 6.12 1.67
C ALA A 109 17.23 6.90 1.91
N ALA A 110 16.93 7.89 1.05
CA ALA A 110 15.69 8.65 1.11
C ALA A 110 14.48 7.77 0.80
N GLY A 111 14.53 6.98 -0.29
CA GLY A 111 13.47 6.01 -0.63
C GLY A 111 13.21 5.01 0.49
N ARG A 112 14.28 4.42 1.09
CA ARG A 112 14.14 3.52 2.25
C ARG A 112 13.54 4.19 3.49
N THR A 113 13.89 5.45 3.73
CA THR A 113 13.36 6.22 4.87
C THR A 113 11.88 6.54 4.66
N CYS A 114 11.51 6.95 3.44
CA CYS A 114 10.11 7.18 3.05
C CYS A 114 9.27 5.92 3.21
N LEU A 115 9.73 4.78 2.67
CA LEU A 115 9.03 3.50 2.83
C LEU A 115 8.88 3.09 4.29
N ARG A 116 9.88 3.37 5.14
CA ARG A 116 9.75 3.09 6.57
C ARG A 116 8.62 3.89 7.23
N ALA A 117 8.51 5.18 6.91
CA ALA A 117 7.41 6.01 7.39
C ALA A 117 6.06 5.50 6.85
N ALA A 118 5.97 5.21 5.54
CA ALA A 118 4.76 4.66 4.93
C ALA A 118 4.32 3.32 5.54
N GLY A 119 5.27 2.47 5.96
CA GLY A 119 4.99 1.24 6.69
C GLY A 119 4.45 1.48 8.11
N GLU A 120 4.96 2.50 8.80
CA GLU A 120 4.45 2.93 10.11
C GLU A 120 3.02 3.45 9.98
N ASP A 121 2.72 4.23 8.93
CA ASP A 121 1.38 4.72 8.61
C ASP A 121 0.42 3.58 8.29
N ALA A 122 0.82 2.63 7.45
CA ALA A 122 0.03 1.43 7.14
C ALA A 122 -0.26 0.60 8.41
N SER A 123 0.72 0.47 9.31
CA SER A 123 0.55 -0.21 10.60
C SER A 123 -0.40 0.53 11.53
N ALA A 124 -0.37 1.87 11.53
CA ALA A 124 -1.27 2.70 12.31
C ALA A 124 -2.71 2.61 11.78
N TYR A 125 -2.89 2.62 10.47
CA TYR A 125 -4.17 2.40 9.80
C TYR A 125 -4.77 1.03 10.14
N ALA A 126 -3.97 -0.04 10.06
CA ALA A 126 -4.41 -1.38 10.45
C ALA A 126 -4.80 -1.44 11.94
N LYS A 127 -4.04 -0.81 12.84
CA LYS A 127 -4.38 -0.76 14.26
C LYS A 127 -5.68 -0.01 14.52
N SER A 128 -5.90 1.14 13.89
CA SER A 128 -7.11 1.95 14.10
C SER A 128 -8.38 1.24 13.61
N ARG A 129 -8.26 0.45 12.54
CA ARG A 129 -9.37 -0.27 11.92
C ARG A 129 -9.62 -1.64 12.52
N LEU A 130 -8.58 -2.36 12.98
CA LEU A 130 -8.69 -3.78 13.34
C LEU A 130 -8.41 -4.12 14.81
N ALA A 131 -7.66 -3.29 15.55
CA ALA A 131 -7.27 -3.65 16.92
C ALA A 131 -8.50 -3.82 17.83
N ASP A 132 -8.47 -4.89 18.63
CA ASP A 132 -9.54 -5.27 19.58
C ASP A 132 -10.93 -5.41 18.93
N ARG A 133 -10.99 -5.64 17.61
CA ARG A 133 -12.25 -5.84 16.87
C ARG A 133 -12.50 -7.31 16.57
N THR A 134 -13.78 -7.63 16.41
CA THR A 134 -14.22 -8.86 15.76
C THR A 134 -14.36 -8.59 14.26
N VAL A 135 -13.72 -9.42 13.45
CA VAL A 135 -13.69 -9.29 11.98
C VAL A 135 -14.08 -10.61 11.34
N GLU A 136 -14.38 -10.57 10.05
CA GLU A 136 -14.65 -11.75 9.25
C GLU A 136 -13.45 -12.04 8.33
N LEU A 137 -12.98 -13.29 8.35
CA LEU A 137 -11.98 -13.80 7.41
C LEU A 137 -12.71 -14.45 6.24
N ARG A 138 -12.54 -13.86 5.06
CA ARG A 138 -13.04 -14.40 3.79
C ARG A 138 -11.90 -15.08 3.05
N TYR A 139 -12.07 -16.36 2.73
CA TYR A 139 -11.06 -17.16 2.04
C TYR A 139 -11.24 -17.12 0.53
N ASP A 140 -10.12 -17.12 -0.18
CA ASP A 140 -10.10 -17.13 -1.65
C ASP A 140 -9.95 -18.55 -2.20
N GLY A 141 -10.79 -18.90 -3.17
CA GLY A 141 -10.79 -20.24 -3.76
C GLY A 141 -9.53 -20.59 -4.57
N LYS A 142 -8.74 -19.60 -5.00
CA LYS A 142 -7.53 -19.77 -5.82
C LYS A 142 -6.24 -19.65 -5.01
N ALA A 143 -6.21 -18.82 -3.97
CA ALA A 143 -4.99 -18.56 -3.19
C ALA A 143 -4.54 -19.73 -2.31
N GLY A 144 -5.46 -20.65 -2.00
CA GLY A 144 -5.26 -21.68 -0.99
C GLY A 144 -5.37 -21.10 0.43
N GLU A 145 -5.63 -21.97 1.40
CA GLU A 145 -5.93 -21.53 2.78
C GLU A 145 -4.70 -20.96 3.51
N ARG A 146 -3.50 -21.46 3.19
CA ARG A 146 -2.26 -21.11 3.89
C ARG A 146 -1.11 -20.82 2.93
N GLY A 147 -0.32 -19.82 3.29
CA GLY A 147 0.91 -19.46 2.59
C GLY A 147 2.08 -20.39 2.95
N TYR A 148 3.21 -20.17 2.29
CA TYR A 148 4.43 -20.97 2.44
C TYR A 148 4.92 -21.10 3.90
N TYR A 149 4.75 -20.05 4.70
CA TYR A 149 5.15 -20.00 6.11
C TYR A 149 4.08 -20.53 7.08
N GLY A 150 3.00 -21.14 6.58
CA GLY A 150 1.92 -21.69 7.39
C GLY A 150 0.91 -20.66 7.92
N ARG A 151 1.06 -19.37 7.59
CA ARG A 151 0.09 -18.31 7.88
C ARG A 151 -1.20 -18.52 7.10
N LEU A 152 -2.36 -18.23 7.69
CA LEU A 152 -3.63 -18.17 6.97
C LEU A 152 -3.57 -17.06 5.91
N LEU A 153 -4.20 -17.29 4.75
CA LEU A 153 -4.39 -16.30 3.70
C LEU A 153 -5.87 -15.95 3.62
N ALA A 154 -6.21 -14.70 3.89
CA ALA A 154 -7.59 -14.25 3.88
C ALA A 154 -7.72 -12.77 3.52
N TYR A 155 -8.89 -12.40 3.01
CA TYR A 155 -9.37 -11.02 3.07
C TYR A 155 -9.98 -10.77 4.45
N VAL A 156 -9.68 -9.62 5.05
CA VAL A 156 -10.27 -9.19 6.30
C VAL A 156 -11.44 -8.26 6.00
N VAL A 157 -12.63 -8.64 6.44
CA VAL A 157 -13.85 -7.84 6.32
C VAL A 157 -14.18 -7.26 7.70
N VAL A 158 -14.24 -5.94 7.79
CA VAL A 158 -14.56 -5.19 9.01
C VAL A 158 -15.62 -4.15 8.69
N ASP A 159 -16.67 -4.07 9.52
CA ASP A 159 -17.82 -3.19 9.31
C ASP A 159 -18.48 -3.32 7.91
N GLY A 160 -18.38 -4.51 7.30
CA GLY A 160 -18.92 -4.80 5.97
C GLY A 160 -18.05 -4.35 4.80
N ALA A 161 -16.87 -3.77 5.06
CA ALA A 161 -15.89 -3.36 4.06
C ALA A 161 -14.67 -4.29 4.09
N GLU A 162 -14.04 -4.48 2.92
CA GLU A 162 -12.84 -5.30 2.78
C GLU A 162 -11.58 -4.45 3.02
N PHE A 163 -10.97 -4.65 4.18
CA PHE A 163 -9.81 -3.89 4.62
C PHE A 163 -8.59 -4.08 3.71
N ASN A 164 -8.40 -5.26 3.12
CA ASN A 164 -7.32 -5.51 2.17
C ASN A 164 -7.43 -4.61 0.93
N TYR A 165 -8.66 -4.37 0.45
CA TYR A 165 -8.89 -3.49 -0.69
C TYR A 165 -8.63 -2.03 -0.30
N ASP A 166 -9.10 -1.62 0.89
CA ASP A 166 -8.84 -0.28 1.45
C ASP A 166 -7.33 0.03 1.50
N LEU A 167 -6.50 -0.93 1.95
CA LEU A 167 -5.03 -0.79 1.99
C LEU A 167 -4.44 -0.43 0.63
N ILE A 168 -4.93 -1.05 -0.45
CA ILE A 168 -4.42 -0.78 -1.79
C ILE A 168 -4.96 0.54 -2.34
N THR A 169 -6.24 0.85 -2.13
CA THR A 169 -6.87 2.06 -2.64
C THR A 169 -6.34 3.32 -1.95
N GLU A 170 -5.98 3.23 -0.67
CA GLU A 170 -5.40 4.35 0.10
C GLU A 170 -3.87 4.44 -0.06
N GLY A 171 -3.25 3.50 -0.79
CA GLY A 171 -1.80 3.49 -1.03
C GLY A 171 -0.96 3.03 0.17
N HIS A 172 -1.56 2.33 1.13
CA HIS A 172 -0.83 1.74 2.26
C HIS A 172 -0.06 0.46 1.88
N ALA A 173 -0.45 -0.21 0.79
CA ALA A 173 0.18 -1.43 0.32
C ALA A 173 0.39 -1.44 -1.20
N ARG A 174 1.40 -2.18 -1.64
CA ARG A 174 1.53 -2.64 -3.03
C ARG A 174 0.73 -3.93 -3.25
N LEU A 175 0.44 -4.24 -4.49
CA LEU A 175 -0.09 -5.53 -4.91
C LEU A 175 0.97 -6.61 -4.69
N TYR A 176 0.64 -7.58 -3.85
CA TYR A 176 1.51 -8.73 -3.66
C TYR A 176 1.39 -9.72 -4.82
N GLU A 177 2.53 -10.13 -5.38
CA GLU A 177 2.58 -11.11 -6.47
C GLU A 177 2.09 -12.50 -6.02
N SER A 178 0.79 -12.74 -6.20
CA SER A 178 0.12 -13.98 -5.84
C SER A 178 -1.11 -14.23 -6.74
N SER A 179 -1.62 -15.46 -6.72
CA SER A 179 -2.80 -15.88 -7.47
C SER A 179 -4.04 -15.87 -6.59
N PHE A 180 -5.01 -15.01 -6.89
CA PHE A 180 -6.29 -14.91 -6.19
C PHE A 180 -7.40 -14.45 -7.15
N GLU A 181 -8.67 -14.53 -6.76
CA GLU A 181 -9.81 -14.28 -7.64
C GLU A 181 -9.95 -12.82 -8.06
N GLU A 182 -9.72 -11.88 -7.14
CA GLU A 182 -9.93 -10.44 -7.34
C GLU A 182 -8.69 -9.68 -7.86
N ARG A 183 -7.66 -10.38 -8.36
CA ARG A 183 -6.37 -9.77 -8.71
C ARG A 183 -6.48 -8.58 -9.66
N GLU A 184 -7.27 -8.69 -10.74
CA GLU A 184 -7.43 -7.58 -11.70
C GLU A 184 -8.06 -6.33 -11.06
N ARG A 185 -8.89 -6.50 -10.01
CA ARG A 185 -9.48 -5.38 -9.26
C ARG A 185 -8.42 -4.66 -8.44
N TYR A 186 -7.51 -5.41 -7.81
CA TYR A 186 -6.40 -4.86 -7.04
C TYR A 186 -5.35 -4.20 -7.94
N GLU A 187 -5.02 -4.81 -9.08
CA GLU A 187 -4.13 -4.21 -10.10
C GLU A 187 -4.63 -2.85 -10.59
N ARG A 188 -5.96 -2.70 -10.74
CA ARG A 188 -6.54 -1.39 -11.08
C ARG A 188 -6.41 -0.40 -9.93
N ALA A 189 -6.79 -0.79 -8.73
CA ALA A 189 -6.72 0.09 -7.57
C ALA A 189 -5.30 0.54 -7.23
N GLU A 190 -4.30 -0.35 -7.36
CA GLU A 190 -2.89 0.02 -7.18
C GLU A 190 -2.43 1.05 -8.21
N ARG A 191 -2.72 0.83 -9.50
CA ARG A 191 -2.38 1.81 -10.54
C ARG A 191 -3.03 3.17 -10.25
N ASP A 192 -4.30 3.18 -9.86
CA ASP A 192 -5.01 4.42 -9.56
C ASP A 192 -4.45 5.12 -8.29
N ALA A 193 -4.00 4.36 -7.28
CA ALA A 193 -3.29 4.91 -6.11
C ALA A 193 -1.91 5.46 -6.47
N ARG A 194 -1.19 4.80 -7.38
CA ARG A 194 0.09 5.26 -7.91
C ARG A 194 -0.03 6.53 -8.73
N GLU A 195 -1.01 6.60 -9.62
CA GLU A 195 -1.28 7.78 -10.46
C GLU A 195 -1.62 8.99 -9.60
N ARG A 196 -2.29 8.79 -8.46
CA ARG A 196 -2.57 9.85 -7.46
C ARG A 196 -1.41 10.12 -6.49
N GLY A 197 -0.36 9.31 -6.47
CA GLY A 197 0.77 9.47 -5.55
C GLY A 197 0.41 9.40 -4.06
N VAL A 198 -0.65 8.66 -3.69
CA VAL A 198 -1.12 8.57 -2.29
C VAL A 198 -0.35 7.52 -1.48
N GLY A 199 -0.26 7.72 -0.17
CA GLY A 199 0.38 6.79 0.75
C GLY A 199 1.84 6.52 0.37
N LEU A 200 2.22 5.24 0.27
CA LEU A 200 3.57 4.80 -0.08
C LEU A 200 4.00 5.29 -1.47
N TRP A 201 3.06 5.59 -2.37
CA TRP A 201 3.37 6.01 -3.74
C TRP A 201 3.95 7.43 -3.80
N ALA A 202 3.82 8.22 -2.74
CA ALA A 202 4.58 9.46 -2.56
C ALA A 202 6.10 9.21 -2.51
N CYS A 203 6.54 7.99 -2.21
CA CYS A 203 7.96 7.62 -2.22
C CYS A 203 8.53 7.40 -3.63
N ALA A 204 7.68 7.29 -4.66
CA ALA A 204 8.06 6.92 -6.03
C ALA A 204 8.59 8.07 -6.89
N THR A 205 8.68 9.28 -6.34
CA THR A 205 9.18 10.46 -7.04
C THR A 205 10.61 10.75 -6.59
N GLU A 206 11.55 10.92 -7.53
CA GLU A 206 12.91 11.35 -7.16
C GLU A 206 12.85 12.73 -6.49
N GLY A 207 13.17 12.74 -5.18
CA GLY A 207 13.01 13.93 -4.36
C GLY A 207 11.66 14.02 -3.64
N ALA A 208 11.14 12.89 -3.11
CA ALA A 208 9.99 12.80 -2.20
C ALA A 208 10.15 13.66 -0.92
N ALA A 209 10.09 14.96 -1.10
CA ALA A 209 9.15 15.87 -0.48
C ALA A 209 8.06 16.12 -1.54
N ALA A 210 6.78 16.05 -1.16
CA ALA A 210 5.61 16.41 -1.98
C ALA A 210 5.17 15.46 -3.10
N GLY A 211 3.87 15.21 -3.19
CA GLY A 211 3.21 14.92 -4.46
C GLY A 211 3.56 16.02 -5.48
N GLY A 212 3.68 15.65 -6.74
CA GLY A 212 4.07 16.57 -7.81
C GLY A 212 3.19 17.81 -7.78
N ALA A 213 3.80 18.94 -7.45
CA ALA A 213 3.13 20.21 -7.48
C ALA A 213 2.77 20.54 -8.92
N ASP A 214 1.49 20.76 -9.16
CA ASP A 214 0.95 21.34 -10.38
C ASP A 214 1.52 22.75 -10.62
N ALA A 215 1.78 23.50 -9.55
CA ALA A 215 2.50 24.76 -9.58
C ALA A 215 3.34 24.96 -8.32
N THR A 216 4.47 25.66 -8.47
CA THR A 216 5.38 26.01 -7.37
C THR A 216 5.85 27.45 -7.53
N THR A 217 6.04 28.15 -6.41
CA THR A 217 6.62 29.49 -6.32
C THR A 217 8.13 29.43 -6.08
N ASP A 218 8.85 30.51 -6.41
CA ASP A 218 10.30 30.62 -6.11
C ASP A 218 10.62 30.52 -4.61
N ASP A 219 9.67 30.89 -3.75
CA ASP A 219 9.80 30.87 -2.28
C ASP A 219 9.39 29.51 -1.67
N GLY A 220 9.08 28.51 -2.49
CA GLY A 220 8.88 27.13 -2.06
C GLY A 220 7.45 26.74 -1.70
N LEU A 221 6.45 27.59 -1.92
CA LEU A 221 5.05 27.14 -1.86
C LEU A 221 4.70 26.34 -3.11
N SER A 222 4.23 25.12 -2.91
CA SER A 222 3.76 24.19 -3.93
C SER A 222 2.27 23.94 -3.80
N LEU A 223 1.60 23.70 -4.93
CA LEU A 223 0.17 23.40 -5.03
C LEU A 223 -0.03 22.14 -5.86
N SER A 224 -0.93 21.25 -5.44
CA SER A 224 -1.50 20.18 -6.27
C SER A 224 -3.03 20.19 -6.20
N ILE A 225 -3.71 19.75 -7.25
CA ILE A 225 -5.18 19.67 -7.34
C ILE A 225 -5.64 18.28 -7.76
N VAL A 226 -6.66 17.76 -7.08
CA VAL A 226 -7.49 16.64 -7.54
C VAL A 226 -8.88 17.17 -7.82
N ALA A 227 -9.19 17.33 -9.11
CA ALA A 227 -10.47 17.87 -9.57
C ALA A 227 -11.51 16.78 -9.88
N ASP A 228 -11.09 15.67 -10.49
CA ASP A 228 -12.00 14.58 -10.87
C ASP A 228 -12.16 13.58 -9.71
N ALA A 229 -13.22 13.76 -8.91
CA ALA A 229 -13.55 12.82 -7.85
C ALA A 229 -14.15 11.53 -8.45
N PRO A 230 -13.82 10.34 -7.93
CA PRO A 230 -14.44 9.09 -8.36
C PRO A 230 -15.97 9.17 -8.42
N GLY A 231 -16.56 8.87 -9.57
CA GLY A 231 -18.02 8.83 -9.72
C GLY A 231 -18.62 10.20 -10.03
N ASN A 232 -19.53 10.69 -9.19
CA ASN A 232 -20.14 12.00 -9.33
C ASN A 232 -19.61 12.90 -8.23
N ASP A 233 -18.90 13.96 -8.58
CA ASP A 233 -18.21 14.85 -7.64
C ASP A 233 -19.14 15.43 -6.58
N ASN A 234 -20.42 15.67 -6.93
CA ASN A 234 -21.41 16.18 -5.97
C ASN A 234 -21.76 15.17 -4.86
N ASP A 235 -21.47 13.90 -5.07
CA ASP A 235 -21.67 12.84 -4.08
C ASP A 235 -20.37 12.54 -3.29
N ASN A 236 -19.21 12.96 -3.79
CA ASN A 236 -17.87 12.66 -3.24
C ASN A 236 -16.99 13.91 -3.05
N LEU A 237 -17.56 14.97 -2.48
CA LEU A 237 -16.93 16.30 -2.36
C LEU A 237 -15.60 16.36 -1.59
N ASN A 238 -15.26 15.33 -0.79
CA ASN A 238 -13.97 15.29 -0.11
C ASN A 238 -12.87 14.65 -0.98
N GLU A 239 -13.23 13.99 -2.08
CA GLU A 239 -12.30 13.44 -3.06
C GLU A 239 -11.93 14.46 -4.16
N GLU A 240 -12.43 15.70 -4.00
CA GLU A 240 -12.13 16.90 -4.78
C GLU A 240 -11.39 17.89 -3.85
N TYR A 241 -10.09 18.12 -4.05
CA TYR A 241 -9.28 18.85 -3.08
C TYR A 241 -8.02 19.50 -3.66
N VAL A 242 -7.56 20.56 -2.98
CA VAL A 242 -6.29 21.24 -3.25
C VAL A 242 -5.34 20.98 -2.09
N THR A 243 -4.10 20.60 -2.37
CA THR A 243 -3.05 20.50 -1.35
C THR A 243 -2.04 21.61 -1.55
N LEU A 244 -1.75 22.35 -0.48
CA LEU A 244 -0.64 23.29 -0.39
C LEU A 244 0.50 22.64 0.38
N ARG A 245 1.73 22.83 -0.08
CA ARG A 245 2.91 22.33 0.60
C ARG A 245 4.00 23.39 0.67
N ASN A 246 4.69 23.43 1.81
CA ASN A 246 5.87 24.26 1.98
C ASN A 246 7.13 23.42 1.69
N ASP A 247 7.70 23.59 0.50
CA ASP A 247 9.00 23.04 0.10
C ASP A 247 10.18 23.99 0.40
N GLY A 248 9.88 25.15 1.00
CA GLY A 248 10.88 26.10 1.50
C GLY A 248 11.47 25.69 2.86
N ASP A 249 12.31 26.57 3.41
CA ASP A 249 13.00 26.37 4.69
C ASP A 249 12.46 27.26 5.83
N ALA A 250 11.43 28.06 5.56
CA ALA A 250 10.77 28.94 6.52
C ALA A 250 9.26 28.67 6.56
N ALA A 251 8.65 28.77 7.75
CA ALA A 251 7.20 28.62 7.91
C ALA A 251 6.42 29.68 7.13
N ILE A 252 5.28 29.30 6.56
CA ILE A 252 4.38 30.18 5.80
C ILE A 252 3.12 30.42 6.64
N ASP A 253 2.86 31.68 7.00
CA ASP A 253 1.61 32.08 7.66
C ASP A 253 0.50 32.23 6.61
N LEU A 254 -0.44 31.29 6.61
CA LEU A 254 -1.59 31.27 5.71
C LEU A 254 -2.78 32.04 6.28
N SER A 255 -2.66 32.68 7.46
CA SER A 255 -3.76 33.39 8.11
C SER A 255 -4.43 34.41 7.18
N GLY A 256 -5.70 34.19 6.85
CA GLY A 256 -6.47 35.08 5.97
C GLY A 256 -6.14 34.98 4.48
N TRP A 257 -5.26 34.07 4.07
CA TRP A 257 -5.05 33.73 2.66
C TRP A 257 -6.30 33.08 2.07
N THR A 258 -6.42 33.12 0.75
CA THR A 258 -7.57 32.56 0.05
C THR A 258 -7.19 31.61 -1.07
N VAL A 259 -8.01 30.58 -1.27
CA VAL A 259 -7.99 29.69 -2.44
C VAL A 259 -9.31 29.87 -3.19
N SER A 260 -9.27 30.04 -4.51
CA SER A 260 -10.46 30.22 -5.34
C SER A 260 -10.40 29.54 -6.71
N ASP A 261 -11.57 29.19 -7.25
CA ASP A 261 -11.76 28.74 -8.64
C ASP A 261 -11.92 29.93 -9.62
N ALA A 262 -12.04 29.64 -10.92
CA ALA A 262 -12.31 30.66 -11.93
C ALA A 262 -13.73 31.24 -11.85
N ALA A 263 -14.69 30.55 -11.22
CA ALA A 263 -16.07 30.99 -11.07
C ALA A 263 -16.29 31.92 -9.86
N GLY A 264 -15.29 32.09 -8.99
CA GLY A 264 -15.31 32.98 -7.82
C GLY A 264 -15.77 32.31 -6.53
N ALA A 265 -15.83 30.98 -6.47
CA ALA A 265 -15.86 30.25 -5.21
C ALA A 265 -14.56 30.56 -4.43
N THR A 266 -14.67 31.10 -3.21
CA THR A 266 -13.49 31.39 -2.37
C THR A 266 -13.55 30.71 -1.00
N TYR A 267 -12.44 30.09 -0.59
CA TYR A 267 -12.14 29.65 0.78
C TYR A 267 -11.17 30.64 1.43
N THR A 268 -11.26 30.85 2.74
CA THR A 268 -10.34 31.72 3.49
C THR A 268 -9.83 30.96 4.70
N PHE A 269 -8.51 30.85 4.83
CA PHE A 269 -7.87 30.17 5.96
C PHE A 269 -8.10 30.95 7.26
N ALA A 270 -8.33 30.20 8.35
CA ALA A 270 -8.54 30.76 9.66
C ALA A 270 -7.28 31.47 10.19
N GLY A 271 -7.46 32.36 11.17
CA GLY A 271 -6.31 32.98 11.83
C GLY A 271 -5.51 31.95 12.63
N GLY A 272 -4.20 31.95 12.45
CA GLY A 272 -3.26 31.00 13.08
C GLY A 272 -2.95 29.76 12.25
N THR A 273 -3.46 29.66 11.02
CA THR A 273 -3.07 28.60 10.09
C THR A 273 -1.63 28.85 9.60
N GLU A 274 -0.72 27.95 9.96
CA GLU A 274 0.70 28.02 9.61
C GLU A 274 1.11 26.73 8.90
N LEU A 275 1.95 26.85 7.88
CA LEU A 275 2.50 25.73 7.12
C LEU A 275 4.02 25.66 7.34
N ASP A 276 4.43 24.77 8.23
CA ASP A 276 5.84 24.54 8.58
C ASP A 276 6.66 24.03 7.38
N PRO A 277 8.00 24.21 7.39
CA PRO A 277 8.87 23.63 6.37
C PRO A 277 8.67 22.12 6.21
N GLY A 278 8.37 21.68 5.00
CA GLY A 278 8.09 20.30 4.65
C GLY A 278 6.67 19.80 4.98
N ALA A 279 5.83 20.64 5.58
CA ALA A 279 4.44 20.31 5.89
C ALA A 279 3.50 20.53 4.68
N SER A 280 2.38 19.82 4.69
CA SER A 280 1.31 19.94 3.69
C SER A 280 -0.02 20.23 4.40
N LEU A 281 -0.90 20.98 3.74
CA LEU A 281 -2.26 21.26 4.18
C LEU A 281 -3.23 21.03 3.01
N THR A 282 -4.23 20.17 3.21
CA THR A 282 -5.22 19.79 2.20
C THR A 282 -6.55 20.50 2.45
N LEU A 283 -7.04 21.23 1.46
CA LEU A 283 -8.37 21.83 1.43
C LEU A 283 -9.33 20.91 0.66
N HIS A 284 -10.22 20.25 1.39
CA HIS A 284 -11.32 19.47 0.82
C HIS A 284 -12.52 20.36 0.49
N THR A 285 -13.17 20.14 -0.65
CA THR A 285 -14.38 20.88 -1.04
C THR A 285 -15.56 20.59 -0.09
N GLY A 286 -15.70 19.35 0.37
CA GLY A 286 -16.82 18.92 1.21
C GLY A 286 -16.70 19.33 2.68
N SER A 287 -17.18 18.47 3.58
CA SER A 287 -17.28 18.76 5.02
C SER A 287 -16.46 17.76 5.85
N GLY A 288 -15.96 18.22 7.00
CA GLY A 288 -15.16 17.43 7.92
C GLY A 288 -14.85 18.20 9.20
N THR A 289 -13.81 17.77 9.92
CA THR A 289 -13.29 18.46 11.11
C THR A 289 -11.86 18.90 10.82
N ASP A 290 -11.61 20.20 10.86
CA ASP A 290 -10.29 20.76 10.56
C ASP A 290 -9.22 20.23 11.53
N THR A 291 -8.04 19.96 10.97
CA THR A 291 -6.79 19.58 11.64
C THR A 291 -5.66 20.49 11.14
N ASP A 292 -4.43 20.24 11.59
CA ASP A 292 -3.25 20.95 11.08
C ASP A 292 -2.87 20.52 9.65
N GLU A 293 -3.42 19.40 9.15
CA GLU A 293 -3.11 18.81 7.85
C GLU A 293 -4.29 18.84 6.87
N ASP A 294 -5.53 18.97 7.38
CA ASP A 294 -6.76 18.94 6.60
C ASP A 294 -7.72 20.06 7.02
N VAL A 295 -8.27 20.78 6.04
CA VAL A 295 -9.33 21.77 6.25
C VAL A 295 -10.48 21.55 5.27
N TYR A 296 -11.69 21.91 5.70
CA TYR A 296 -12.91 21.62 4.95
C TYR A 296 -13.68 22.88 4.59
N TRP A 297 -14.01 23.04 3.32
CA TRP A 297 -14.74 24.22 2.83
C TRP A 297 -16.22 24.22 3.25
N GLY A 298 -16.78 23.06 3.56
CA GLY A 298 -18.17 22.89 3.97
C GLY A 298 -19.16 23.10 2.83
N ARG A 299 -18.75 22.89 1.58
CA ARG A 299 -19.65 23.07 0.43
C ARG A 299 -20.60 21.89 0.26
N GLY A 300 -21.72 22.16 -0.40
CA GLY A 300 -22.72 21.17 -0.79
C GLY A 300 -22.73 20.85 -2.28
N GLY A 301 -21.66 21.20 -3.00
CA GLY A 301 -21.51 20.97 -4.44
C GLY A 301 -20.06 21.18 -4.87
N ALA A 302 -19.69 20.51 -5.97
CA ALA A 302 -18.34 20.50 -6.52
C ALA A 302 -17.87 21.91 -6.92
N VAL A 303 -16.56 22.13 -6.92
CA VAL A 303 -15.94 23.43 -7.22
C VAL A 303 -15.01 23.33 -8.42
N TRP A 304 -14.19 22.29 -8.47
CA TRP A 304 -13.11 22.08 -9.42
C TRP A 304 -13.63 21.33 -10.65
N ASN A 305 -13.81 22.04 -11.76
CA ASN A 305 -14.40 21.44 -12.97
C ASN A 305 -13.49 20.38 -13.63
N ASN A 306 -13.97 19.16 -13.86
CA ASN A 306 -13.16 18.05 -14.44
C ASN A 306 -12.65 18.30 -15.87
N GLY A 307 -13.30 19.21 -16.61
CA GLY A 307 -12.89 19.61 -17.98
C GLY A 307 -12.01 20.85 -18.02
N GLY A 308 -11.41 21.23 -16.89
CA GLY A 308 -10.50 22.35 -16.74
C GLY A 308 -11.04 23.48 -15.87
N ASP A 309 -10.18 24.00 -15.01
CA ASP A 309 -10.44 25.15 -14.12
C ASP A 309 -9.12 25.87 -13.77
N THR A 310 -9.18 26.90 -12.93
CA THR A 310 -8.00 27.59 -12.39
C THR A 310 -8.09 27.74 -10.88
N VAL A 311 -7.13 27.16 -10.18
CA VAL A 311 -6.92 27.37 -8.75
C VAL A 311 -6.06 28.61 -8.57
N THR A 312 -6.54 29.59 -7.81
CA THR A 312 -5.79 30.81 -7.47
C THR A 312 -5.59 30.92 -5.97
N VAL A 313 -4.35 31.07 -5.53
CA VAL A 313 -3.95 31.34 -4.14
C VAL A 313 -3.57 32.81 -4.00
N ARG A 314 -4.19 33.50 -3.04
CA ARG A 314 -3.87 34.90 -2.71
C ARG A 314 -3.50 35.04 -1.24
N ASP A 315 -2.57 35.94 -0.95
CA ASP A 315 -2.20 36.26 0.42
C ASP A 315 -3.28 37.08 1.13
N ALA A 316 -3.08 37.37 2.41
CA ALA A 316 -4.01 38.14 3.24
C ALA A 316 -4.26 39.59 2.75
N THR A 317 -3.40 40.11 1.87
CA THR A 317 -3.56 41.44 1.25
C THR A 317 -4.32 41.39 -0.07
N GLY A 318 -4.50 40.19 -0.64
CA GLY A 318 -5.17 39.93 -1.90
C GLY A 318 -4.22 39.80 -3.10
N ASP A 319 -2.90 39.88 -2.85
CA ASP A 319 -1.90 39.69 -3.89
C ASP A 319 -1.83 38.21 -4.29
N GLU A 320 -1.70 37.95 -5.60
CA GLU A 320 -1.61 36.59 -6.12
C GLU A 320 -0.25 36.00 -5.79
N VAL A 321 -0.26 34.86 -5.09
CA VAL A 321 0.95 34.12 -4.73
C VAL A 321 1.21 33.05 -5.78
N LEU A 322 0.16 32.33 -6.18
CA LEU A 322 0.25 31.21 -7.10
C LEU A 322 -1.08 31.02 -7.83
N ALA A 323 -1.02 30.66 -9.11
CA ALA A 323 -2.19 30.26 -9.89
C ALA A 323 -1.84 29.06 -10.76
N TYR A 324 -2.75 28.11 -10.88
CA TYR A 324 -2.61 26.92 -11.71
C TYR A 324 -3.87 26.66 -12.51
N THR A 325 -3.73 26.47 -13.82
CA THR A 325 -4.82 26.12 -14.74
C THR A 325 -4.58 24.72 -15.27
N TYR A 326 -5.62 23.87 -15.21
CA TYR A 326 -5.64 22.54 -15.79
C TYR A 326 -6.72 22.44 -16.88
N GLU A 327 -6.60 21.47 -17.78
CA GLU A 327 -7.47 21.25 -18.95
C GLU A 327 -8.07 19.85 -18.98
#